data_AF-A0A4Q4CZA4-F1
#
_entry.id   AF-A0A4Q4CZA4-F1
#
_cell.length_a   1.000
_cell.length_b   1.000
_cell.length_c   1.000
_cell.angle_alpha   90.00
_cell.angle_beta   90.00
_cell.angle_gamma   90.00
#
_symmetry.space_group_name_H-M   'P 1'
#
loop_
_entity.id
_entity.type
_entity.pdbx_description
1 polymer ?
#
loop_
_entity_poly.entity_id
_entity_poly.type
_entity_poly.pdbx_seq_one_letter_code
_entity_poly.pdbx_strand_id
1 'polypeptide(L)'
;MGVGLVVYLLTWTGWLLHADVYAQQFGRGYGEEKPWGSYVQDPTGGPFGGIVDAFRSLWHFHVMTYHFHTGDYLAGKTHPYASDPLGWLVQGRPVAFDAQNDIPAATCGTRADSSCLREITAIGTLSVWWTGALATVLAVGAWIRTRDGRWAVPVLGVAATWLPWFQYDDRPIFSFYAVATIPFMIVATCLVVDVVRRHVRTPRGRYGLGLGVGLLVVSTVALFLYFYPVYTDQLISYDDWRSRMWFGSRWI
;
A
#
# COMPACT_ATOMS: atom_id res chain seq x y z
N MET A 1 0.68 27.28 -7.66
CA MET A 1 1.19 27.54 -6.29
C MET A 1 0.07 27.82 -5.30
N GLY A 2 -0.64 28.96 -5.35
CA GLY A 2 -1.61 29.34 -4.30
C GLY A 2 -2.70 28.30 -3.94
N VAL A 3 -3.35 27.68 -4.94
CA VAL A 3 -4.45 26.72 -4.70
C VAL A 3 -4.05 25.55 -3.81
N GLY A 4 -2.84 24.99 -3.99
CA GLY A 4 -2.36 23.86 -3.19
C GLY A 4 -2.16 24.21 -1.72
N LEU A 5 -1.61 25.40 -1.44
CA LEU A 5 -1.45 25.91 -0.07
C LEU A 5 -2.82 26.17 0.58
N VAL A 6 -3.77 26.78 -0.15
CA VAL A 6 -5.13 27.02 0.37
C VAL A 6 -5.83 25.69 0.68
N VAL A 7 -5.79 24.70 -0.23
CA VAL A 7 -6.37 23.38 0.02
C VAL A 7 -5.72 22.69 1.22
N TYR A 8 -4.39 22.73 1.33
CA TYR A 8 -3.66 22.20 2.49
C TYR A 8 -4.14 22.85 3.80
N LEU A 9 -4.15 24.18 3.88
CA LEU A 9 -4.60 24.89 5.08
C LEU A 9 -6.07 24.57 5.42
N LEU A 10 -6.94 24.46 4.41
CA LEU A 10 -8.32 24.03 4.59
C LEU A 10 -8.41 22.61 5.15
N THR A 11 -7.64 21.64 4.64
CA THR A 11 -7.60 20.28 5.18
C THR A 11 -7.07 20.20 6.61
N TRP A 12 -6.19 21.12 7.01
CA TRP A 12 -5.66 21.22 8.37
C TRP A 12 -6.45 22.17 9.28
N THR A 13 -7.61 22.69 8.86
CA THR A 13 -8.43 23.62 9.68
C THR A 13 -8.78 23.01 11.04
N GLY A 14 -9.12 21.72 11.09
CA GLY A 14 -9.40 21.02 12.36
C GLY A 14 -8.22 21.01 13.33
N TRP A 15 -6.99 20.94 12.82
CA TRP A 15 -5.77 21.08 13.64
C TRP A 15 -5.57 22.53 14.06
N LEU A 16 -5.68 23.48 13.13
CA LEU A 16 -5.44 24.90 13.38
C LEU A 16 -6.43 25.50 14.40
N LEU A 17 -7.66 24.97 14.47
CA LEU A 17 -8.68 25.39 15.46
C LEU A 17 -8.54 24.72 16.84
N HIS A 18 -7.82 23.60 16.96
CA HIS A 18 -7.71 22.79 18.17
C HIS A 18 -6.26 22.43 18.52
N ALA A 19 -5.33 23.31 18.14
CA ALA A 19 -3.90 23.04 18.12
C ALA A 19 -3.28 22.76 19.50
N ASP A 20 -3.96 23.19 20.56
CA ASP A 20 -3.67 22.91 21.96
C ASP A 20 -3.95 21.44 22.32
N VAL A 21 -5.11 20.90 21.91
CA VAL A 21 -5.48 19.48 22.11
C VAL A 21 -4.48 18.58 21.39
N TYR A 22 -4.12 18.93 20.15
CA TYR A 22 -3.11 18.19 19.40
C TYR A 22 -1.71 18.29 20.03
N ALA A 23 -1.32 19.46 20.54
CA ALA A 23 -0.05 19.62 21.24
C ALA A 23 0.02 18.81 22.55
N GLN A 24 -1.06 18.77 23.34
CA GLN A 24 -1.14 17.94 24.56
C GLN A 24 -1.04 16.44 24.25
N GLN A 25 -1.65 15.99 23.16
CA GLN A 25 -1.69 14.58 22.79
C GLN A 25 -0.37 14.11 22.15
N PHE A 26 0.16 14.88 21.18
CA PHE A 26 1.29 14.47 20.33
C PHE A 26 2.63 15.13 20.69
N GLY A 27 2.64 16.19 21.50
CA GLY A 27 3.85 16.93 21.90
C GLY A 27 4.78 16.21 22.88
N ARG A 28 4.66 14.90 23.06
CA ARG A 28 5.35 14.14 24.12
C ARG A 28 6.81 13.79 23.84
N GLY A 29 7.28 13.94 22.59
CA GLY A 29 8.59 13.45 22.17
C GLY A 29 8.65 11.94 21.98
N TYR A 30 9.76 11.45 21.43
CA TYR A 30 10.12 10.02 21.38
C TYR A 30 11.64 9.90 21.15
N GLY A 31 12.30 8.87 21.70
CA GLY A 31 13.74 8.71 21.53
C GLY A 31 14.52 9.95 21.96
N GLU A 32 15.25 10.58 21.02
CA GLU A 32 15.96 11.85 21.24
C GLU A 32 15.13 13.10 20.86
N GLU A 33 13.98 12.93 20.19
CA GLU A 33 13.09 14.05 19.86
C GLU A 33 12.42 14.61 21.10
N LYS A 34 12.64 15.90 21.34
CA LYS A 34 12.20 16.57 22.56
C LYS A 34 10.68 16.79 22.57
N PRO A 35 10.06 16.78 23.75
CA PRO A 35 8.69 17.28 23.90
C PRO A 35 8.55 18.72 23.39
N TRP A 36 7.39 19.04 22.83
CA TRP A 36 7.00 20.36 22.36
C TRP A 36 5.58 20.70 22.85
N GLY A 37 5.10 21.91 22.58
CA GLY A 37 3.79 22.34 23.08
C GLY A 37 3.82 23.02 24.46
N SER A 38 4.97 23.50 24.93
CA SER A 38 5.06 24.32 26.15
C SER A 38 4.16 25.56 26.11
N TYR A 39 3.91 26.09 24.90
CA TYR A 39 2.96 27.19 24.65
C TYR A 39 1.48 26.82 24.88
N VAL A 40 1.16 25.57 25.24
CA VAL A 40 -0.15 25.23 25.82
C VAL A 40 -0.27 25.76 27.25
N GLN A 41 0.84 25.76 28.00
CA GLN A 41 0.90 26.24 29.39
C GLN A 41 1.27 27.73 29.47
N ASP A 42 2.07 28.22 28.52
CA ASP A 42 2.48 29.62 28.39
C ASP A 42 2.22 30.14 26.96
N PRO A 43 0.96 30.45 26.60
CA PRO A 43 0.59 30.82 25.22
C PRO A 43 1.27 32.10 24.74
N THR A 44 1.56 32.15 23.45
CA THR A 44 2.08 33.37 22.81
C THR A 44 1.09 34.51 23.02
N GLY A 45 1.57 35.64 23.56
CA GLY A 45 0.72 36.79 23.85
C GLY A 45 0.28 37.59 22.61
N GLY A 46 -0.70 38.47 22.81
CA GLY A 46 -1.18 39.42 21.79
C GLY A 46 -2.28 38.88 20.87
N PRO A 47 -2.85 39.73 19.99
CA PRO A 47 -4.08 39.45 19.24
C PRO A 47 -3.97 38.31 18.21
N PHE A 48 -2.75 37.89 17.86
CA PHE A 48 -2.48 36.80 16.92
C PHE A 48 -1.78 35.61 17.56
N GLY A 49 -1.61 35.60 18.89
CA GLY A 49 -0.84 34.59 19.61
C GLY A 49 -1.30 33.15 19.35
N GLY A 50 -2.60 32.89 19.49
CA GLY A 50 -3.19 31.58 19.21
C GLY A 50 -3.02 31.13 17.74
N ILE A 51 -2.95 32.07 16.78
CA ILE A 51 -2.66 31.73 15.37
C ILE A 51 -1.19 31.30 15.24
N VAL A 52 -0.26 32.02 15.87
CA VAL A 52 1.16 31.67 15.88
C VAL A 52 1.37 30.29 16.50
N ASP A 53 0.73 30.00 17.64
CA ASP A 53 0.82 28.70 18.31
C ASP A 53 0.16 27.58 17.52
N ALA A 54 -0.93 27.85 16.80
CA ALA A 54 -1.56 26.88 15.90
C ALA A 54 -0.63 26.44 14.77
N PHE A 55 0.04 27.40 14.11
CA PHE A 55 1.02 27.09 13.07
C PHE A 55 2.30 26.45 13.63
N ARG A 56 2.74 26.87 14.82
CA ARG A 56 3.88 26.26 15.54
C ARG A 56 3.60 24.80 15.91
N SER A 57 2.39 24.49 16.37
CA SER A 57 1.90 23.12 16.64
C SER A 57 1.89 22.26 15.40
N LEU A 58 1.31 22.76 14.31
CA LEU A 58 1.27 22.06 13.03
C LEU A 58 2.69 21.79 12.48
N TRP A 59 3.60 22.76 12.63
CA TRP A 59 5.00 22.64 12.22
C TRP A 59 5.76 21.57 13.03
N HIS A 60 5.69 21.62 14.37
CA HIS A 60 6.35 20.63 15.22
C HIS A 60 5.85 19.21 14.93
N PHE A 61 4.54 19.03 14.72
CA PHE A 61 4.00 17.74 14.31
C PHE A 61 4.58 17.24 12.98
N HIS A 62 4.73 18.11 11.98
CA HIS A 62 5.33 17.71 10.69
C HIS A 62 6.81 17.36 10.82
N VAL A 63 7.61 18.16 11.54
CA VAL A 63 9.04 17.88 11.77
C VAL A 63 9.23 16.58 12.54
N MET A 64 8.49 16.40 13.64
CA MET A 64 8.50 15.19 14.45
C MET A 64 8.07 13.95 13.64
N THR A 65 7.00 14.06 12.86
CA THR A 65 6.53 12.95 12.01
C THR A 65 7.54 12.63 10.91
N TYR A 66 8.21 13.63 10.34
CA TYR A 66 9.24 13.43 9.32
C TYR A 66 10.45 12.68 9.92
N HIS A 67 11.04 13.20 11.01
CA HIS A 67 12.17 12.55 11.68
C HIS A 67 11.84 11.14 12.19
N PHE A 68 10.59 10.85 12.55
CA PHE A 68 10.17 9.49 12.93
C PHE A 68 10.31 8.52 11.76
N HIS A 69 9.97 8.96 10.56
CA HIS A 69 9.96 8.12 9.35
C HIS A 69 11.30 8.12 8.59
N THR A 70 12.14 9.14 8.75
CA THR A 70 13.38 9.31 7.96
C THR A 70 14.65 9.43 8.80
N GLY A 71 14.56 9.40 10.12
CA GLY A 71 15.69 9.43 11.04
C GLY A 71 15.91 8.11 11.77
N ASP A 72 16.93 8.10 12.63
CA ASP A 72 17.49 6.89 13.28
C ASP A 72 16.51 6.11 14.18
N TYR A 73 15.33 6.67 14.47
CA TYR A 73 14.33 6.01 15.31
C TYR A 73 13.74 4.75 14.68
N LEU A 74 13.45 4.77 13.36
CA LEU A 74 12.94 3.61 12.62
C LEU A 74 14.02 2.87 11.83
N ALA A 75 15.14 3.52 11.51
CA ALA A 75 16.26 2.88 10.81
C ALA A 75 16.77 1.65 11.58
N GLY A 76 17.06 0.56 10.87
CA GLY A 76 17.54 -0.70 11.44
C GLY A 76 16.55 -1.46 12.32
N LYS A 77 15.32 -0.98 12.53
CA LYS A 77 14.27 -1.76 13.22
C LYS A 77 13.82 -2.92 12.32
N THR A 78 13.43 -4.03 12.93
CA THR A 78 12.97 -5.23 12.21
C THR A 78 11.53 -5.56 12.58
N HIS A 79 10.77 -6.13 11.64
CA HIS A 79 9.43 -6.66 11.89
C HIS A 79 9.25 -7.97 11.11
N PRO A 80 8.67 -9.04 11.69
CA PRO A 80 8.55 -10.34 11.03
C PRO A 80 7.87 -10.28 9.65
N TYR A 81 6.85 -9.44 9.51
CA TYR A 81 6.11 -9.25 8.26
C TYR A 81 6.60 -8.10 7.36
N ALA A 82 7.76 -7.49 7.65
CA ALA A 82 8.34 -6.50 6.74
C ALA A 82 8.68 -7.13 5.37
N SER A 83 8.60 -6.34 4.29
CA SER A 83 8.86 -6.81 2.93
C SER A 83 9.50 -5.77 2.01
N ASP A 84 10.43 -6.26 1.18
CA ASP A 84 11.22 -5.50 0.21
C ASP A 84 10.34 -4.93 -0.94
N PRO A 85 10.49 -3.64 -1.32
CA PRO A 85 9.74 -2.99 -2.40
C PRO A 85 9.78 -3.74 -3.73
N LEU A 86 10.90 -4.39 -4.06
CA LEU A 86 11.08 -5.17 -5.29
C LEU A 86 10.04 -6.30 -5.42
N GLY A 87 9.63 -6.90 -4.29
CA GLY A 87 8.65 -7.98 -4.24
C GLY A 87 7.19 -7.51 -4.34
N TRP A 88 6.89 -6.23 -4.15
CA TRP A 88 5.52 -5.76 -3.95
C TRP A 88 4.64 -5.89 -5.20
N LEU A 89 5.14 -5.55 -6.39
CA LEU A 89 4.32 -5.59 -7.62
C LEU A 89 3.97 -7.02 -8.07
N VAL A 90 4.73 -8.01 -7.60
CA VAL A 90 4.45 -9.44 -7.83
C VAL A 90 3.79 -10.13 -6.62
N GLN A 91 3.52 -9.38 -5.55
CA GLN A 91 2.92 -9.84 -4.29
C GLN A 91 3.76 -10.88 -3.52
N GLY A 92 5.09 -10.95 -3.72
CA GLY A 92 5.97 -12.01 -3.18
C GLY A 92 6.33 -11.94 -1.69
N ARG A 93 5.68 -11.06 -0.91
CA ARG A 93 5.64 -11.06 0.57
C ARG A 93 4.53 -10.14 1.11
N PRO A 94 3.28 -10.63 1.19
CA PRO A 94 2.18 -9.97 1.89
C PRO A 94 2.48 -9.76 3.37
N VAL A 95 1.76 -8.81 3.99
CA VAL A 95 1.72 -8.63 5.44
C VAL A 95 0.52 -9.40 6.02
N ALA A 96 0.66 -9.95 7.23
CA ALA A 96 -0.48 -10.40 8.04
C ALA A 96 -0.95 -9.23 8.93
N PHE A 97 -2.26 -8.98 8.97
CA PHE A 97 -2.90 -8.02 9.87
C PHE A 97 -3.43 -8.68 11.15
N ASP A 98 -3.87 -9.94 11.07
CA ASP A 98 -4.05 -10.84 12.21
C ASP A 98 -3.43 -12.20 11.86
N ALA A 99 -2.92 -12.92 12.86
CA ALA A 99 -2.37 -14.26 12.69
C ALA A 99 -2.47 -15.05 14.00
N GLN A 100 -3.30 -16.10 14.01
CA GLN A 100 -3.46 -17.02 15.14
C GLN A 100 -3.04 -18.42 14.70
N ASN A 101 -1.79 -18.76 14.97
CA ASN A 101 -1.16 -20.03 14.60
C ASN A 101 -1.37 -21.11 15.68
N ASP A 102 -1.02 -22.35 15.33
CA ASP A 102 -0.95 -23.50 16.25
C ASP A 102 -2.22 -23.79 17.05
N ILE A 103 -3.38 -23.45 16.47
CA ILE A 103 -4.70 -23.78 17.03
C ILE A 103 -4.88 -25.32 16.97
N PRO A 104 -5.37 -25.98 18.03
CA PRO A 104 -5.47 -27.44 18.09
C PRO A 104 -6.22 -28.06 16.90
N ALA A 105 -5.71 -29.17 16.36
CA ALA A 105 -6.27 -29.88 15.21
C ALA A 105 -7.79 -30.15 15.31
N ALA A 106 -8.24 -30.47 16.53
CA ALA A 106 -9.64 -30.75 16.84
C ALA A 106 -10.58 -29.55 16.59
N THR A 107 -10.08 -28.31 16.56
CA THR A 107 -10.91 -27.09 16.39
C THR A 107 -11.39 -26.91 14.94
N CYS A 108 -10.63 -27.42 13.94
CA CYS A 108 -11.02 -27.40 12.52
C CYS A 108 -11.18 -28.81 11.91
N GLY A 109 -11.09 -29.87 12.71
CA GLY A 109 -11.27 -31.25 12.26
C GLY A 109 -10.15 -31.78 11.34
N THR A 110 -8.96 -31.18 11.41
CA THR A 110 -7.78 -31.67 10.66
C THR A 110 -7.13 -32.88 11.34
N ARG A 111 -6.14 -33.50 10.68
CA ARG A 111 -5.37 -34.63 11.22
C ARG A 111 -4.60 -34.24 12.48
N ALA A 112 -4.41 -35.20 13.38
CA ALA A 112 -3.84 -34.96 14.72
C ALA A 112 -2.37 -34.51 14.74
N ASP A 113 -1.64 -34.75 13.65
CA ASP A 113 -0.26 -34.32 13.38
C ASP A 113 -0.17 -32.97 12.63
N SER A 114 -1.29 -32.27 12.47
CA SER A 114 -1.40 -30.94 11.86
C SER A 114 -1.95 -29.92 12.87
N SER A 115 -1.96 -28.64 12.50
CA SER A 115 -2.60 -27.57 13.26
C SER A 115 -3.66 -26.85 12.43
N CYS A 116 -4.53 -26.13 13.12
CA CYS A 116 -5.40 -25.13 12.52
C CYS A 116 -4.73 -23.76 12.67
N LEU A 117 -5.09 -22.82 11.79
CA LEU A 117 -4.81 -21.42 12.00
C LEU A 117 -5.90 -20.55 11.37
N ARG A 118 -5.79 -19.25 11.64
CA ARG A 118 -6.49 -18.21 10.89
C ARG A 118 -5.57 -17.01 10.73
N GLU A 119 -5.74 -16.29 9.63
CA GLU A 119 -4.91 -15.13 9.29
C GLU A 119 -5.75 -14.15 8.46
N ILE A 120 -5.50 -12.86 8.65
CA ILE A 120 -5.92 -11.81 7.71
C ILE A 120 -4.69 -11.39 6.92
N THR A 121 -4.45 -12.03 5.78
CA THR A 121 -3.32 -11.72 4.89
C THR A 121 -3.71 -10.59 3.92
N ALA A 122 -2.97 -9.49 3.92
CA ALA A 122 -3.15 -8.37 2.99
C ALA A 122 -2.52 -8.68 1.62
N ILE A 123 -3.11 -9.65 0.92
CA ILE A 123 -2.65 -10.15 -0.36
C ILE A 123 -3.58 -9.70 -1.49
N GLY A 124 -3.00 -9.26 -2.61
CA GLY A 124 -3.75 -8.77 -3.75
C GLY A 124 -4.15 -9.86 -4.75
N THR A 125 -5.28 -9.70 -5.41
CA THR A 125 -5.73 -10.65 -6.45
C THR A 125 -4.73 -10.74 -7.61
N LEU A 126 -4.00 -11.85 -7.69
CA LEU A 126 -2.76 -11.98 -8.47
C LEU A 126 -2.94 -11.78 -9.97
N SER A 127 -4.08 -12.18 -10.53
CA SER A 127 -4.42 -11.93 -11.93
C SER A 127 -4.36 -10.44 -12.26
N VAL A 128 -4.79 -9.56 -11.35
CA VAL A 128 -4.74 -8.10 -11.51
C VAL A 128 -3.30 -7.59 -11.32
N TRP A 129 -2.61 -8.06 -10.28
CA TRP A 129 -1.24 -7.62 -9.97
C TRP A 129 -0.23 -8.03 -11.04
N TRP A 130 -0.20 -9.30 -11.42
CA TRP A 130 0.76 -9.82 -12.40
C TRP A 130 0.47 -9.29 -13.82
N THR A 131 -0.80 -9.20 -14.22
CA THR A 131 -1.17 -8.55 -15.50
C THR A 131 -0.83 -7.06 -15.48
N GLY A 132 -1.07 -6.38 -14.35
CA GLY A 132 -0.76 -4.97 -14.15
C GLY A 132 0.74 -4.67 -14.18
N ALA A 133 1.57 -5.51 -13.55
CA ALA A 133 3.02 -5.41 -13.60
C ALA A 133 3.54 -5.61 -15.04
N LEU A 134 3.08 -6.65 -15.74
CA LEU A 134 3.41 -6.88 -17.15
C LEU A 134 2.96 -5.71 -18.04
N ALA A 135 1.72 -5.22 -17.86
CA ALA A 135 1.20 -4.09 -18.61
C ALA A 135 1.97 -2.79 -18.33
N THR A 136 2.53 -2.62 -17.13
CA THR A 136 3.40 -1.50 -16.78
C THR A 136 4.72 -1.56 -17.54
N VAL A 137 5.36 -2.73 -17.65
CA VAL A 137 6.56 -2.92 -18.49
C VAL A 137 6.26 -2.62 -19.96
N LEU A 138 5.11 -3.06 -20.47
CA LEU A 138 4.66 -2.74 -21.82
C LEU A 138 4.38 -1.24 -22.00
N ALA A 139 3.81 -0.57 -21.00
CA ALA A 139 3.57 0.87 -21.00
C ALA A 139 4.87 1.68 -21.01
N VAL A 140 5.91 1.27 -20.27
CA VAL A 140 7.26 1.86 -20.34
C VAL A 140 7.83 1.76 -21.76
N GLY A 141 7.83 0.57 -22.34
CA GLY A 141 8.32 0.36 -23.70
C GLY A 141 7.54 1.14 -24.75
N ALA A 142 6.22 1.19 -24.63
CA ALA A 142 5.35 1.97 -25.50
C ALA A 142 5.58 3.49 -25.34
N TRP A 143 5.77 3.98 -24.12
CA TRP A 143 6.08 5.40 -23.87
C TRP A 143 7.41 5.81 -24.48
N ILE A 144 8.47 5.02 -24.27
CA ILE A 144 9.81 5.27 -24.84
C ILE A 144 9.74 5.32 -26.37
N ARG A 145 9.04 4.37 -26.99
CA ARG A 145 8.94 4.23 -28.46
C ARG A 145 8.05 5.28 -29.12
N THR A 146 6.91 5.63 -28.50
CA THR A 146 5.88 6.50 -29.13
C THR A 146 5.92 7.94 -28.65
N ARG A 147 6.47 8.18 -27.45
CA ARG A 147 6.40 9.45 -26.69
C ARG A 147 4.98 9.97 -26.44
N ASP A 148 3.94 9.14 -26.62
CA ASP A 148 2.55 9.50 -26.32
C ASP A 148 2.36 9.63 -24.80
N GLY A 149 1.90 10.81 -24.37
CA GLY A 149 1.64 11.13 -22.97
C GLY A 149 0.59 10.25 -22.29
N ARG A 150 -0.25 9.53 -23.06
CA ARG A 150 -1.18 8.53 -22.51
C ARG A 150 -0.46 7.44 -21.72
N TRP A 151 0.73 7.04 -22.15
CA TRP A 151 1.56 6.06 -21.44
C TRP A 151 2.33 6.67 -20.27
N ALA A 152 2.58 7.98 -20.28
CA ALA A 152 3.24 8.67 -19.18
C ALA A 152 2.43 8.57 -17.87
N VAL A 153 1.10 8.65 -17.95
CA VAL A 153 0.21 8.62 -16.78
C VAL A 153 0.40 7.37 -15.91
N PRO A 154 0.22 6.13 -16.42
CA PRO A 154 0.45 4.94 -15.61
C PRO A 154 1.93 4.76 -15.22
N VAL A 155 2.88 5.07 -16.11
CA VAL A 155 4.31 4.88 -15.81
C VAL A 155 4.78 5.80 -14.69
N LEU A 156 4.46 7.10 -14.77
CA LEU A 156 4.81 8.07 -13.74
C LEU A 156 4.01 7.84 -12.44
N GLY A 157 2.76 7.38 -12.53
CA GLY A 157 1.96 7.02 -11.36
C GLY A 157 2.54 5.82 -10.59
N VAL A 158 2.93 4.75 -11.30
CA VAL A 158 3.65 3.63 -10.69
C VAL A 158 4.99 4.10 -10.13
N ALA A 159 5.78 4.84 -10.91
CA ALA A 159 7.08 5.33 -10.46
C ALA A 159 6.99 6.19 -9.19
N ALA A 160 6.04 7.12 -9.12
CA ALA A 160 5.85 8.02 -7.98
C ALA A 160 5.33 7.33 -6.71
N THR A 161 4.58 6.23 -6.85
CA THR A 161 4.04 5.49 -5.69
C THR A 161 4.92 4.33 -5.22
N TRP A 162 5.84 3.86 -6.08
CA TRP A 162 6.68 2.69 -5.81
C TRP A 162 8.17 3.02 -5.61
N LEU A 163 8.79 3.82 -6.49
CA LEU A 163 10.24 4.04 -6.43
C LEU A 163 10.75 4.76 -5.17
N PRO A 164 10.03 5.71 -4.54
CA PRO A 164 10.49 6.34 -3.31
C PRO A 164 10.75 5.37 -2.15
N TRP A 165 10.11 4.19 -2.15
CA TRP A 165 10.29 3.20 -1.08
C TRP A 165 11.67 2.54 -1.06
N PHE A 166 12.37 2.50 -2.19
CA PHE A 166 13.77 2.04 -2.26
C PHE A 166 14.78 3.02 -1.61
N GLN A 167 14.32 4.20 -1.17
CA GLN A 167 15.12 5.13 -0.35
C GLN A 167 14.94 4.88 1.16
N TYR A 168 13.96 4.05 1.56
CA TYR A 168 13.53 3.85 2.94
C TYR A 168 13.30 2.35 3.23
N ASP A 169 14.12 1.48 2.63
CA ASP A 169 14.12 0.02 2.83
C ASP A 169 14.99 -0.43 4.02
N ASP A 170 15.67 0.52 4.66
CA ASP A 170 16.45 0.39 5.90
C ASP A 170 15.58 0.28 7.17
N ARG A 171 14.25 0.43 7.04
CA ARG A 171 13.27 0.41 8.13
C ARG A 171 12.11 -0.54 7.83
N PRO A 172 11.26 -0.90 8.83
CA PRO A 172 10.09 -1.73 8.60
C PRO A 172 9.11 -1.08 7.60
N ILE A 173 9.01 -1.70 6.42
CA ILE A 173 8.06 -1.36 5.36
C ILE A 173 7.36 -2.62 4.87
N PHE A 174 6.21 -2.45 4.22
CA PHE A 174 5.22 -3.52 4.03
C PHE A 174 4.54 -3.43 2.67
N SER A 175 4.21 -4.58 2.10
CA SER A 175 3.57 -4.70 0.77
C SER A 175 2.26 -3.94 0.63
N PHE A 176 1.52 -3.69 1.72
CA PHE A 176 0.25 -2.97 1.66
C PHE A 176 0.41 -1.53 1.15
N TYR A 177 1.58 -0.90 1.29
CA TYR A 177 1.85 0.42 0.74
C TYR A 177 1.72 0.46 -0.80
N ALA A 178 1.94 -0.67 -1.48
CA ALA A 178 1.76 -0.79 -2.92
C ALA A 178 0.29 -0.64 -3.37
N VAL A 179 -0.69 -0.58 -2.47
CA VAL A 179 -2.10 -0.29 -2.82
C VAL A 179 -2.24 1.04 -3.58
N ALA A 180 -1.37 2.02 -3.32
CA ALA A 180 -1.34 3.28 -4.06
C ALA A 180 -0.93 3.11 -5.54
N THR A 181 -0.21 2.03 -5.86
CA THR A 181 0.30 1.70 -7.20
C THR A 181 -0.75 1.01 -8.08
N ILE A 182 -1.68 0.24 -7.50
CA ILE A 182 -2.62 -0.59 -8.26
C ILE A 182 -3.49 0.18 -9.28
N PRO A 183 -3.98 1.42 -9.04
CA PRO A 183 -4.83 2.11 -10.02
C PRO A 183 -4.09 2.41 -11.32
N PHE A 184 -2.80 2.74 -11.23
CA PHE A 184 -1.96 3.04 -12.38
C PHE A 184 -1.64 1.77 -13.20
N MET A 185 -1.45 0.62 -12.55
CA MET A 185 -1.29 -0.66 -13.23
C MET A 185 -2.58 -1.14 -13.92
N ILE A 186 -3.75 -0.82 -13.35
CA ILE A 186 -5.05 -1.03 -14.00
C ILE A 186 -5.16 -0.14 -15.25
N VAL A 187 -4.79 1.15 -15.17
CA VAL A 187 -4.74 2.05 -16.34
C VAL A 187 -3.78 1.52 -17.41
N ALA A 188 -2.60 1.04 -17.04
CA ALA A 188 -1.66 0.40 -17.98
C ALA A 188 -2.30 -0.80 -18.69
N THR A 189 -2.97 -1.66 -17.94
CA THR A 189 -3.69 -2.84 -18.47
C THR A 189 -4.78 -2.42 -19.47
N CYS A 190 -5.60 -1.43 -19.13
CA CYS A 190 -6.64 -0.90 -20.01
C CYS A 190 -6.06 -0.30 -21.31
N LEU A 191 -4.94 0.43 -21.25
CA LEU A 191 -4.29 0.99 -22.43
C LEU A 191 -3.70 -0.10 -23.34
N VAL A 192 -3.08 -1.14 -22.77
CA VAL A 192 -2.59 -2.30 -23.54
C VAL A 192 -3.75 -3.01 -24.24
N VAL A 193 -4.85 -3.29 -23.52
CA VAL A 193 -6.05 -3.92 -24.09
C VAL A 193 -6.68 -3.07 -25.19
N ASP A 194 -6.79 -1.75 -25.02
CA ASP A 194 -7.34 -0.87 -26.05
C ASP A 194 -6.43 -0.76 -27.29
N VAL A 195 -5.11 -0.79 -27.13
CA VAL A 195 -4.18 -0.86 -28.28
C VAL A 195 -4.36 -2.17 -29.05
N VAL A 196 -4.45 -3.32 -28.36
CA VAL A 196 -4.73 -4.60 -29.03
C VAL A 196 -6.09 -4.54 -29.74
N ARG A 197 -7.13 -4.05 -29.06
CA ARG A 197 -8.48 -3.83 -29.63
C ARG A 197 -8.47 -2.99 -30.91
N ARG A 198 -7.67 -1.93 -30.97
CA ARG A 198 -7.54 -1.05 -32.16
C ARG A 198 -6.82 -1.71 -33.34
N HIS A 199 -5.91 -2.66 -33.09
CA HIS A 199 -5.19 -3.37 -34.16
C HIS A 199 -5.92 -4.63 -34.65
N VAL A 200 -6.79 -5.21 -33.83
CA VAL A 200 -7.55 -6.43 -34.14
C VAL A 200 -8.73 -6.14 -35.09
N ARG A 201 -8.49 -6.38 -36.39
CA ARG A 201 -9.47 -6.12 -37.47
C ARG A 201 -10.35 -7.32 -37.85
N THR A 202 -9.92 -8.56 -37.58
CA THR A 202 -10.68 -9.76 -37.99
C THR A 202 -11.71 -10.19 -36.92
N PRO A 203 -12.85 -10.80 -37.30
CA PRO A 203 -13.82 -11.32 -36.33
C PRO A 203 -13.20 -12.32 -35.36
N ARG A 204 -12.41 -13.30 -35.88
CA ARG A 204 -11.69 -14.30 -35.06
C ARG A 204 -10.77 -13.64 -34.03
N GLY A 205 -10.04 -12.59 -34.41
CA GLY A 205 -9.18 -11.86 -33.47
C GLY A 205 -10.00 -11.14 -32.39
N ARG A 206 -11.16 -10.56 -32.72
CA ARG A 206 -12.05 -9.91 -31.74
C ARG A 206 -12.59 -10.91 -30.72
N TYR A 207 -12.99 -12.11 -31.17
CA TYR A 207 -13.34 -13.21 -30.27
C TYR A 207 -12.15 -13.63 -29.39
N GLY A 208 -10.95 -13.76 -29.95
CA GLY A 208 -9.73 -14.08 -29.18
C GLY A 208 -9.41 -13.05 -28.09
N LEU A 209 -9.52 -11.75 -28.39
CA LEU A 209 -9.35 -10.69 -27.40
C LEU A 209 -10.46 -10.72 -26.34
N GLY A 210 -11.71 -10.90 -26.74
CA GLY A 210 -12.85 -11.02 -25.82
C GLY A 210 -12.70 -12.22 -24.87
N LEU A 211 -12.23 -13.37 -25.40
CA LEU A 211 -11.91 -14.55 -24.60
C LEU A 211 -10.76 -14.29 -23.64
N GLY A 212 -9.68 -13.63 -24.07
CA GLY A 212 -8.54 -13.30 -23.20
C GLY A 212 -8.93 -12.38 -22.03
N VAL A 213 -9.72 -11.33 -22.30
CA VAL A 213 -10.25 -10.44 -21.25
C VAL A 213 -11.26 -11.17 -20.36
N GLY A 214 -12.12 -12.01 -20.93
CA GLY A 214 -13.07 -12.84 -20.18
C GLY A 214 -12.36 -13.81 -19.23
N LEU A 215 -11.30 -14.48 -19.70
CA LEU A 215 -10.45 -15.35 -18.87
C LEU A 215 -9.78 -14.57 -17.74
N LEU A 216 -9.24 -13.37 -18.00
CA LEU A 216 -8.68 -12.51 -16.95
C LEU A 216 -9.70 -12.17 -15.86
N VAL A 217 -10.94 -11.84 -16.23
CA VAL A 217 -12.03 -11.57 -15.28
C VAL A 217 -12.41 -12.83 -14.49
N VAL A 218 -12.58 -13.97 -15.16
CA VAL A 218 -12.90 -15.26 -14.52
C VAL A 218 -11.79 -15.68 -13.55
N SER A 219 -10.52 -15.59 -13.95
CA SER A 219 -9.37 -15.84 -13.07
C SER A 219 -9.33 -14.89 -11.88
N THR A 220 -9.73 -13.63 -12.05
CA THR A 220 -9.81 -12.65 -10.94
C THR A 220 -10.85 -13.06 -9.90
N VAL A 221 -12.04 -13.48 -10.32
CA VAL A 221 -13.07 -13.99 -9.41
C VAL A 221 -12.64 -15.32 -8.77
N ALA A 222 -12.09 -16.25 -9.56
CA ALA A 222 -11.63 -17.55 -9.06
C ALA A 222 -10.51 -17.42 -8.01
N LEU A 223 -9.52 -16.55 -8.25
CA LEU A 223 -8.46 -16.28 -7.29
C LEU A 223 -9.00 -15.56 -6.04
N PHE A 224 -9.92 -14.60 -6.19
CA PHE A 224 -10.55 -13.96 -5.04
C PHE A 224 -11.26 -15.00 -4.14
N LEU A 225 -12.02 -15.92 -4.73
CA LEU A 225 -12.70 -17.00 -3.99
C LEU A 225 -11.71 -18.00 -3.38
N TYR A 226 -10.61 -18.31 -4.07
CA TYR A 226 -9.56 -19.19 -3.55
C TYR A 226 -8.86 -18.59 -2.31
N PHE A 227 -8.50 -17.31 -2.35
CA PHE A 227 -7.87 -16.59 -1.24
C PHE A 227 -8.88 -16.11 -0.16
N TYR A 228 -10.19 -16.23 -0.39
CA TYR A 228 -11.24 -15.73 0.52
C TYR A 228 -11.06 -16.13 2.01
N PRO A 229 -10.63 -17.35 2.37
CA PRO A 229 -10.41 -17.72 3.77
C PRO A 229 -9.38 -16.82 4.48
N VAL A 230 -8.28 -16.46 3.80
CA VAL A 230 -7.23 -15.59 4.36
C VAL A 230 -7.53 -14.09 4.23
N TYR A 231 -8.62 -13.72 3.56
CA TYR A 231 -9.15 -12.35 3.60
C TYR A 231 -10.14 -12.13 4.75
N THR A 232 -10.69 -13.20 5.33
CA THR A 232 -11.86 -13.15 6.21
C THR A 232 -11.68 -13.87 7.55
N ASP A 233 -10.42 -14.08 7.97
CA ASP A 233 -10.07 -14.69 9.25
C ASP A 233 -10.70 -16.09 9.47
N GLN A 234 -10.84 -16.87 8.39
CA GLN A 234 -11.43 -18.19 8.50
C GLN A 234 -10.47 -19.18 9.16
N LEU A 235 -11.00 -19.95 10.11
CA LEU A 235 -10.28 -21.07 10.70
C LEU A 235 -10.15 -22.19 9.66
N ILE A 236 -8.92 -22.42 9.21
CA ILE A 236 -8.56 -23.44 8.22
C ILE A 236 -7.41 -24.31 8.75
N SER A 237 -7.17 -25.45 8.10
CA SER A 237 -6.00 -26.28 8.41
C SER A 237 -4.71 -25.64 7.89
N TYR A 238 -3.58 -25.98 8.52
CA TYR A 238 -2.26 -25.54 8.08
C TYR A 238 -1.98 -25.91 6.62
N ASP A 239 -2.37 -27.10 6.16
CA ASP A 239 -2.22 -27.51 4.76
C ASP A 239 -3.03 -26.64 3.79
N ASP A 240 -4.28 -26.32 4.15
CA ASP A 240 -5.16 -25.52 3.31
C ASP A 240 -4.60 -24.10 3.17
N TRP A 241 -4.21 -23.46 4.28
CA TRP A 241 -3.47 -22.20 4.28
C TRP A 241 -2.17 -22.31 3.46
N ARG A 242 -1.34 -23.31 3.72
CA ARG A 242 -0.04 -23.52 3.07
C ARG A 242 -0.17 -23.66 1.56
N SER A 243 -1.25 -24.26 1.06
CA SER A 243 -1.51 -24.42 -0.38
C SER A 243 -1.65 -23.07 -1.10
N ARG A 244 -2.14 -22.03 -0.42
CA ARG A 244 -2.35 -20.68 -0.96
C ARG A 244 -1.05 -19.89 -1.11
N MET A 245 0.07 -20.38 -0.57
CA MET A 245 1.30 -19.60 -0.40
C MET A 245 2.41 -20.08 -1.34
N TRP A 246 2.45 -19.49 -2.54
CA TRP A 246 3.05 -20.10 -3.72
C TRP A 246 4.59 -20.14 -3.79
N PHE A 247 5.33 -19.09 -3.44
CA PHE A 247 6.81 -19.09 -3.32
C PHE A 247 7.29 -19.55 -1.92
N GLY A 248 6.45 -20.27 -1.17
CA GLY A 248 6.81 -20.90 0.09
C GLY A 248 7.09 -19.90 1.21
N SER A 249 8.32 -19.86 1.73
CA SER A 249 8.70 -19.07 2.92
C SER A 249 8.69 -17.55 2.73
N ARG A 250 8.19 -17.07 1.58
CA ARG A 250 8.46 -15.72 1.10
C ARG A 250 7.51 -14.59 1.48
N TRP A 251 6.18 -14.68 1.57
CA TRP A 251 5.21 -15.72 1.19
C TRP A 251 4.35 -15.18 0.02
N ILE A 252 3.53 -16.03 -0.62
CA ILE A 252 3.29 -16.02 -2.08
C ILE A 252 4.54 -16.02 -2.93
#